data_AF-F0ZKH5-F1
#
_entry.id   AF-F0ZKH5-F1
#
_cell.length_a   1.000
_cell.length_b   1.000
_cell.length_c   1.000
_cell.angle_alpha   90.00
_cell.angle_beta   90.00
_cell.angle_gamma   90.00
#
_symmetry.space_group_name_H-M   'P 1'
#
loop_
_entity.id
_entity.type
_entity.pdbx_description
1 polymer ?
#
loop_
_entity_poly.entity_id
_entity_poly.type
_entity_poly.pdbx_seq_one_letter_code
_entity_poly.pdbx_strand_id
1 'polypeptide(L)'
;MDGTTGGVEDAADDFLHFFDNEDPYKILRCNKGDSVETVTKKYKKLVSKVKAQEIVDKKELKRLEIAYRILTDQNYKELYDLSVSTPNLRNKLQQQHQQQQQQQQQQIPSIKKSLINSGLSLIAYGVNSTLIRVQANKSIVSSKEVAKEIYRKRGVGGFFRGIVFSVLVVPAETIRYALVDYTARGIFSLLRVKTKEYLIDLAHHVSRVVCLFPIYIAFDYILMAPLQMKTMDILKQTILKRENGYHNFFYYLGLSIASKILRDTVNQIGKYIYSVQQKHPKNASLYYLEMAYNNNITKALLHSVLCCPILCVRSQYPYSVINSISNGIKAKPLDLNPIQIAEQIYNQHGYSKFYNGFWLLFCSKLLTKMALFPIDSIHQIETIFE
;
A
#
# COMPACT_ATOMS: atom_id res chain seq x y z
N MET A 1 8.51 3.97 -32.21
CA MET A 1 7.48 5.01 -32.10
C MET A 1 7.23 5.18 -30.63
N ASP A 2 8.03 6.06 -30.02
CA ASP A 2 8.28 6.08 -28.59
C ASP A 2 7.39 7.06 -27.83
N GLY A 3 6.93 6.59 -26.67
CA GLY A 3 7.06 7.29 -25.39
C GLY A 3 6.20 8.53 -25.13
N THR A 4 5.10 8.37 -24.38
CA THR A 4 4.52 9.45 -23.54
C THR A 4 3.86 8.86 -22.29
N THR A 5 4.65 8.50 -21.28
CA THR A 5 4.15 8.22 -19.92
C THR A 5 5.04 8.81 -18.83
N GLY A 6 5.51 10.04 -19.00
CA GLY A 6 6.00 10.86 -17.89
C GLY A 6 5.06 12.04 -17.56
N GLY A 7 3.79 12.05 -17.96
CA GLY A 7 2.94 13.25 -17.98
C GLY A 7 2.60 14.00 -16.67
N VAL A 8 3.14 13.65 -15.51
CA VAL A 8 3.00 14.47 -14.27
C VAL A 8 4.36 14.85 -13.68
N GLU A 9 5.33 13.93 -13.67
CA GLU A 9 6.74 14.26 -13.36
C GLU A 9 7.39 15.04 -14.49
N ASP A 10 7.24 14.63 -15.77
CA ASP A 10 7.66 15.42 -16.94
C ASP A 10 6.95 16.77 -16.96
N ALA A 11 5.69 16.86 -16.52
CA ALA A 11 4.98 18.14 -16.52
C ALA A 11 5.50 19.10 -15.43
N ALA A 12 6.01 18.58 -14.32
CA ALA A 12 6.67 19.38 -13.29
C ALA A 12 8.10 19.76 -13.71
N ASP A 13 8.84 18.83 -14.31
CA ASP A 13 10.19 19.07 -14.83
C ASP A 13 10.18 20.01 -16.04
N ASP A 14 9.23 19.86 -16.96
CA ASP A 14 9.02 20.79 -18.08
C ASP A 14 8.68 22.19 -17.58
N PHE A 15 7.92 22.28 -16.49
CA PHE A 15 7.51 23.55 -15.90
C PHE A 15 8.70 24.24 -15.21
N LEU A 16 9.51 23.49 -14.44
CA LEU A 16 10.73 24.00 -13.81
C LEU A 16 11.78 24.40 -14.86
N HIS A 17 11.98 23.56 -15.88
CA HIS A 17 12.88 23.86 -16.99
C HIS A 17 12.43 25.09 -17.80
N PHE A 18 11.11 25.28 -17.95
CA PHE A 18 10.55 26.46 -18.59
C PHE A 18 10.79 27.73 -17.76
N PHE A 19 10.58 27.66 -16.44
CA PHE A 19 10.89 28.75 -15.50
C PHE A 19 12.33 29.24 -15.60
N ASP A 20 13.26 28.32 -15.88
CA ASP A 20 14.69 28.63 -15.86
C ASP A 20 15.20 29.31 -17.13
N ASN A 21 14.55 29.07 -18.27
CA ASN A 21 15.10 29.40 -19.59
C ASN A 21 14.26 30.41 -20.38
N GLU A 22 13.00 30.60 -20.02
CA GLU A 22 12.09 31.36 -20.87
C GLU A 22 11.21 32.34 -20.09
N ASP A 23 10.91 33.48 -20.72
CA ASP A 23 10.08 34.52 -20.12
C ASP A 23 8.64 34.43 -20.65
N PRO A 24 7.65 33.98 -19.84
CA PRO A 24 6.26 33.87 -20.23
C PRO A 24 5.67 35.19 -20.73
N TYR A 25 6.13 36.34 -20.22
CA TYR A 25 5.67 37.65 -20.70
C TYR A 25 6.11 37.92 -22.14
N LYS A 26 7.35 37.56 -22.49
CA LYS A 26 7.85 37.68 -23.87
C LYS A 26 7.17 36.69 -24.81
N ILE A 27 6.92 35.47 -24.35
CA ILE A 27 6.28 34.41 -25.14
C ILE A 27 4.86 34.81 -25.53
N LEU A 28 4.05 35.28 -24.57
CA LEU A 28 2.67 35.71 -24.86
C LEU A 28 2.56 37.15 -25.36
N ARG A 29 3.68 37.89 -25.43
CA ARG A 29 3.73 39.31 -25.78
C ARG A 29 2.84 40.16 -24.85
N CYS A 30 2.93 39.89 -23.55
CA CYS A 30 2.14 40.48 -22.47
C CYS A 30 3.00 41.39 -21.59
N ASN A 31 2.37 42.38 -20.96
CA ASN A 31 2.99 43.20 -19.90
C ASN A 31 2.60 42.66 -18.52
N LYS A 32 3.41 42.96 -17.48
CA LYS A 32 3.14 42.55 -16.09
C LYS A 32 1.76 42.97 -15.56
N GLY A 33 1.31 44.16 -15.98
CA GLY A 33 0.01 44.73 -15.63
C GLY A 33 -1.18 44.26 -16.48
N ASP A 34 -0.97 43.38 -17.47
CA ASP A 34 -2.08 42.90 -18.30
C ASP A 34 -3.05 42.03 -17.46
N SER A 35 -4.36 42.26 -17.64
CA SER A 35 -5.40 41.44 -17.00
C SER A 35 -5.44 40.02 -17.56
N VAL A 36 -5.98 39.08 -16.79
CA VAL A 36 -6.15 37.67 -17.22
C VAL A 36 -6.88 37.58 -18.56
N GLU A 37 -7.93 38.39 -18.77
CA GLU A 37 -8.66 38.44 -20.04
C GLU A 37 -7.79 38.87 -21.22
N THR A 38 -6.89 39.84 -21.00
CA THR A 38 -5.95 40.32 -22.02
C THR A 38 -4.92 39.24 -22.35
N VAL A 39 -4.41 38.54 -21.35
CA VAL A 39 -3.51 37.39 -21.49
C VAL A 39 -4.19 36.26 -22.28
N THR A 40 -5.44 35.90 -21.94
CA THR A 40 -6.23 34.90 -22.65
C THR A 40 -6.48 35.28 -24.11
N LYS A 41 -6.78 36.54 -24.41
CA LYS A 41 -6.98 37.02 -25.78
C LYS A 41 -5.70 36.91 -26.61
N LYS A 42 -4.54 37.27 -26.04
CA LYS A 42 -3.23 37.16 -26.70
C LYS A 42 -2.83 35.70 -26.92
N TYR A 43 -3.01 34.83 -25.92
CA TYR A 43 -2.78 33.39 -26.04
C TYR A 43 -3.61 32.77 -27.17
N LYS A 44 -4.93 33.01 -27.20
CA LYS A 44 -5.81 32.47 -28.26
C LYS A 44 -5.35 32.90 -29.66
N LYS A 45 -4.94 34.16 -29.82
CA LYS A 45 -4.43 34.71 -31.09
C LYS A 45 -3.11 34.08 -31.52
N LEU A 46 -2.21 33.78 -30.58
CA LEU A 46 -0.93 33.13 -30.87
C LEU A 46 -1.14 31.65 -31.23
N VAL A 47 -1.97 30.94 -30.48
CA VAL A 47 -2.32 29.54 -30.76
C VAL A 47 -2.98 29.39 -32.13
N SER A 48 -3.90 30.29 -32.51
CA SER A 48 -4.53 30.24 -33.84
C SER A 48 -3.54 30.47 -34.97
N LYS A 49 -2.50 31.29 -34.75
CA LYS A 49 -1.43 31.51 -35.74
C LYS A 49 -0.56 30.28 -35.93
N VAL A 50 -0.13 29.65 -34.83
CA VAL A 50 0.68 28.41 -34.89
C VAL A 50 -0.11 27.28 -35.54
N LYS A 51 -1.42 27.17 -35.24
CA LYS A 51 -2.30 26.16 -35.87
C LYS A 51 -2.61 26.42 -37.34
N ALA A 52 -2.46 27.65 -37.82
CA ALA A 52 -2.68 28.01 -39.22
C ALA A 52 -1.45 27.78 -40.11
N GLN A 53 -0.30 27.42 -39.53
CA GLN A 53 0.88 27.01 -40.28
C GLN A 53 0.68 25.61 -40.87
N GLU A 54 1.25 25.38 -42.05
CA GLU A 54 1.15 24.11 -42.78
C GLU A 54 1.78 22.93 -42.01
N ILE A 55 2.78 23.22 -41.18
CA ILE A 55 3.38 22.28 -40.22
C ILE A 55 3.20 22.87 -38.81
N VAL A 56 2.38 22.20 -37.99
CA VAL A 56 2.12 22.65 -36.61
C VAL A 56 3.30 22.30 -35.72
N ASP A 57 4.00 23.34 -35.22
CA ASP A 57 5.05 23.16 -34.22
C ASP A 57 4.44 22.81 -32.84
N LYS A 58 4.44 21.52 -32.51
CA LYS A 58 3.97 21.00 -31.21
C LYS A 58 4.77 21.57 -30.05
N LYS A 59 6.05 21.91 -30.24
CA LYS A 59 6.91 22.47 -29.19
C LYS A 59 6.47 23.89 -28.87
N GLU A 60 6.19 24.69 -29.90
CA GLU A 60 5.69 26.06 -29.73
C GLU A 60 4.31 26.10 -29.07
N LEU A 61 3.40 25.17 -29.42
CA LEU A 61 2.09 25.06 -28.75
C LEU A 61 2.23 24.75 -27.25
N LYS A 62 3.06 23.77 -26.88
CA LYS A 62 3.31 23.41 -25.49
C LYS A 62 3.93 24.59 -24.71
N ARG A 63 4.85 25.31 -25.35
CA ARG A 63 5.48 26.53 -24.82
C ARG A 63 4.45 27.64 -24.51
N LEU A 64 3.51 27.87 -25.42
CA LEU A 64 2.42 28.83 -25.24
C LEU A 64 1.46 28.42 -24.10
N GLU A 65 1.15 27.11 -23.99
CA GLU A 65 0.29 26.58 -22.93
C GLU A 65 0.90 26.75 -21.53
N ILE A 66 2.20 26.46 -21.39
CA ILE A 66 2.91 26.65 -20.12
C ILE A 66 2.95 28.14 -19.75
N ALA A 67 3.31 29.01 -20.69
CA ALA A 67 3.33 30.46 -20.46
C ALA A 67 1.95 30.99 -20.02
N TYR A 68 0.88 30.50 -20.66
CA TYR A 68 -0.50 30.88 -20.33
C TYR A 68 -0.89 30.42 -18.92
N ARG A 69 -0.57 29.17 -18.56
CA ARG A 69 -0.85 28.64 -17.23
C ARG A 69 -0.13 29.44 -16.13
N ILE A 70 1.13 29.83 -16.35
CA ILE A 70 1.88 30.65 -15.39
C ILE A 70 1.23 32.02 -15.21
N LEU A 71 0.84 32.68 -16.30
CA LEU A 71 0.35 34.07 -16.24
C LEU A 71 -1.13 34.20 -15.84
N THR A 72 -1.91 33.12 -15.87
CA THR A 72 -3.34 33.16 -15.52
C THR A 72 -3.64 32.65 -14.11
N ASP A 73 -2.75 31.86 -13.51
CA ASP A 73 -2.84 31.45 -12.12
C ASP A 73 -2.06 32.44 -11.25
N GLN A 74 -2.75 33.10 -10.31
CA GLN A 74 -2.17 34.12 -9.45
C GLN A 74 -0.98 33.60 -8.65
N ASN A 75 -1.02 32.36 -8.17
CA ASN A 75 0.07 31.78 -7.36
C ASN A 75 1.31 31.54 -8.22
N TYR A 76 1.16 31.00 -9.43
CA TYR A 76 2.29 30.77 -10.33
C TYR A 76 2.87 32.08 -10.88
N LYS A 77 2.02 33.07 -11.16
CA LYS A 77 2.43 34.41 -11.58
C LYS A 77 3.26 35.10 -10.50
N GLU A 78 2.78 35.09 -9.25
CA GLU A 78 3.51 35.66 -8.11
C GLU A 78 4.85 34.95 -7.89
N LEU A 79 4.88 33.61 -7.95
CA LEU A 79 6.13 32.85 -7.84
C LEU A 79 7.14 33.20 -8.93
N TYR A 80 6.68 33.38 -10.18
CA TYR A 80 7.54 33.81 -11.29
C TYR A 80 8.04 35.24 -11.12
N ASP A 81 7.16 36.18 -10.78
CA ASP A 81 7.56 37.58 -10.57
C ASP A 81 8.53 37.72 -9.39
N LEU A 82 8.35 36.92 -8.34
CA LEU A 82 9.24 36.85 -7.18
C LEU A 82 10.60 36.23 -7.54
N SER A 83 10.63 35.19 -8.36
CA SER A 83 11.88 34.54 -8.79
C SER A 83 12.72 35.41 -9.72
N VAL A 84 12.08 36.20 -10.58
CA VAL A 84 12.75 37.16 -11.49
C VAL A 84 13.23 38.40 -10.74
N SER A 85 12.47 38.90 -9.77
CA SER A 85 12.85 40.10 -8.99
C SER A 85 13.93 39.83 -7.94
N THR A 86 14.09 38.58 -7.51
CA THR A 86 15.00 38.21 -6.43
C THR A 86 15.99 37.14 -6.90
N PRO A 87 17.11 37.49 -7.57
CA PRO A 87 18.08 36.51 -8.07
C PRO A 87 18.66 35.60 -6.97
N ASN A 88 18.72 36.08 -5.71
CA ASN A 88 19.12 35.28 -4.55
C ASN A 88 18.08 34.24 -4.12
N LEU A 89 16.80 34.42 -4.45
CA LEU A 89 15.74 33.46 -4.13
C LEU A 89 15.80 32.23 -5.04
N ARG A 90 16.16 32.43 -6.32
CA ARG A 90 16.38 31.34 -7.28
C ARG A 90 17.49 30.40 -6.83
N ASN A 91 18.62 30.96 -6.39
CA ASN A 91 19.74 30.19 -5.83
C ASN A 91 19.33 29.46 -4.55
N LYS A 92 18.50 30.07 -3.69
CA LYS A 92 17.99 29.42 -2.47
C LYS A 92 17.02 28.28 -2.77
N LEU A 93 16.13 28.42 -3.75
CA LEU A 93 15.21 27.36 -4.17
C LEU A 93 15.94 26.18 -4.82
N GLN A 94 16.92 26.44 -5.68
CA GLN A 94 17.77 25.39 -6.24
C GLN A 94 18.63 24.71 -5.16
N GLN A 95 19.19 25.47 -4.21
CA GLN A 95 19.89 24.89 -3.07
C GLN A 95 18.96 24.04 -2.19
N GLN A 96 17.71 24.47 -1.96
CA GLN A 96 16.73 23.67 -1.21
C GLN A 96 16.37 22.38 -1.94
N HIS A 97 16.18 22.42 -3.27
CA HIS A 97 15.88 21.21 -4.04
C HIS A 97 17.07 20.24 -4.10
N GLN A 98 18.29 20.75 -4.29
CA GLN A 98 19.49 19.92 -4.23
C GLN A 98 19.75 19.34 -2.83
N GLN A 99 19.50 20.13 -1.77
CA GLN A 99 19.58 19.63 -0.40
C GLN A 99 18.52 18.58 -0.09
N GLN A 100 17.28 18.71 -0.60
CA GLN A 100 16.26 17.68 -0.42
C GLN A 100 16.60 16.38 -1.15
N GLN A 101 17.13 16.45 -2.38
CA GLN A 101 17.56 15.25 -3.11
C GLN A 101 18.78 14.58 -2.47
N GLN A 102 19.77 15.36 -2.00
CA GLN A 102 20.92 14.82 -1.27
C GLN A 102 20.52 14.24 0.10
N GLN A 103 19.58 14.85 0.82
CA GLN A 103 19.07 14.28 2.06
C GLN A 103 18.29 12.98 1.83
N GLN A 104 17.52 12.87 0.74
CA GLN A 104 16.87 11.60 0.38
C GLN A 104 17.87 10.51 -0.02
N GLN A 105 18.99 10.84 -0.66
CA GLN A 105 20.03 9.86 -1.00
C GLN A 105 20.98 9.51 0.16
N GLN A 106 21.17 10.41 1.13
CA GLN A 106 22.04 10.16 2.30
C GLN A 106 21.33 9.61 3.53
N GLN A 107 20.01 9.47 3.53
CA GLN A 107 19.32 8.68 4.55
C GLN A 107 19.55 7.19 4.32
N ILE A 108 20.78 6.72 4.50
CA ILE A 108 20.99 5.37 5.03
C ILE A 108 20.21 5.37 6.35
N PRO A 109 19.12 4.60 6.50
CA PRO A 109 18.46 4.51 7.79
C PRO A 109 19.52 4.12 8.79
N SER A 110 19.81 5.00 9.75
CA SER A 110 20.86 4.76 10.75
C SER A 110 20.73 3.33 11.24
N ILE A 111 21.81 2.56 11.31
CA ILE A 111 21.78 1.11 11.57
C ILE A 111 20.83 0.76 12.74
N LYS A 112 20.77 1.64 13.76
CA LYS A 112 19.79 1.60 14.86
C LYS A 112 18.32 1.51 14.40
N LYS A 113 17.86 2.36 13.47
CA LYS A 113 16.50 2.36 12.89
C LYS A 113 16.20 1.02 12.19
N SER A 114 17.13 0.53 11.38
CA SER A 114 16.97 -0.75 10.67
C SER A 114 16.85 -1.93 11.64
N LEU A 115 17.66 -1.92 12.70
CA LEU A 115 17.60 -2.94 13.76
C LEU A 115 16.27 -2.90 14.53
N ILE A 116 15.77 -1.72 14.90
CA ILE A 116 14.47 -1.57 15.59
C ILE A 116 13.33 -2.08 14.72
N ASN A 117 13.28 -1.68 13.45
CA ASN A 117 12.21 -2.10 12.52
C ASN A 117 12.25 -3.61 12.26
N SER A 118 13.45 -4.18 12.14
CA SER A 118 13.64 -5.63 12.03
C SER A 118 13.18 -6.36 13.29
N GLY A 119 13.52 -5.84 14.47
CA GLY A 119 13.08 -6.37 15.76
C GLY A 119 11.56 -6.36 15.91
N LEU A 120 10.90 -5.23 15.62
CA LEU A 120 9.44 -5.11 15.64
C LEU A 120 8.78 -6.06 14.64
N SER A 121 9.35 -6.21 13.45
CA SER A 121 8.86 -7.13 12.42
C SER A 121 8.96 -8.59 12.87
N LEU A 122 10.04 -8.97 13.56
CA LEU A 122 10.19 -10.30 14.16
C LEU A 122 9.18 -10.54 15.28
N ILE A 123 8.94 -9.56 16.15
CA ILE A 123 7.91 -9.69 17.20
C ILE A 123 6.52 -9.84 16.55
N ALA A 124 6.21 -9.00 15.56
CA ALA A 124 4.96 -9.08 14.81
C ALA A 124 4.77 -10.45 14.15
N TYR A 125 5.85 -11.04 13.61
CA TYR A 125 5.84 -12.40 13.08
C TYR A 125 5.45 -13.43 14.15
N GLY A 126 6.08 -13.40 15.33
CA GLY A 126 5.76 -14.34 16.42
C GLY A 126 4.32 -14.22 16.91
N VAL A 127 3.81 -12.98 17.01
CA VAL A 127 2.40 -12.69 17.34
C VAL A 127 1.47 -13.26 16.26
N ASN A 128 1.80 -13.05 14.98
CA ASN A 128 0.99 -13.54 13.86
C ASN A 128 1.00 -15.08 13.75
N SER A 129 2.13 -15.72 14.04
CA SER A 129 2.24 -17.18 14.12
C SER A 129 1.32 -17.77 15.18
N THR A 130 1.25 -17.11 16.34
CA THR A 130 0.33 -17.48 17.43
C THR A 130 -1.13 -17.25 17.02
N LEU A 131 -1.43 -16.11 16.41
CA LEU A 131 -2.77 -15.76 15.90
C LEU A 131 -3.32 -16.83 14.97
N ILE A 132 -2.52 -17.24 13.98
CA ILE A 132 -2.91 -18.24 12.99
C ILE A 132 -3.29 -19.57 13.66
N ARG A 133 -2.56 -19.99 14.70
CA ARG A 133 -2.88 -21.20 15.47
C ARG A 133 -4.15 -21.05 16.31
N VAL A 134 -4.36 -19.90 16.94
CA VAL A 134 -5.56 -19.58 17.72
C VAL A 134 -6.83 -19.64 16.84
N GLN A 135 -6.74 -19.09 15.63
CA GLN A 135 -7.85 -19.07 14.68
C GLN A 135 -8.11 -20.43 14.05
N ALA A 136 -7.04 -21.14 13.67
CA ALA A 136 -7.11 -22.48 13.08
C ALA A 136 -7.70 -23.55 14.02
N ASN A 137 -7.64 -23.35 15.34
CA ASN A 137 -8.26 -24.29 16.27
C ASN A 137 -9.77 -24.43 16.00
N LYS A 138 -10.37 -25.61 16.18
CA LYS A 138 -11.83 -25.76 16.02
C LYS A 138 -12.58 -24.95 17.07
N SER A 139 -12.19 -25.09 18.34
CA SER A 139 -12.83 -24.39 19.46
C SER A 139 -12.24 -23.00 19.70
N ILE A 140 -12.88 -22.24 20.60
CA ILE A 140 -12.34 -21.00 21.14
C ILE A 140 -11.26 -21.37 22.15
N VAL A 141 -10.06 -20.86 21.94
CA VAL A 141 -8.88 -21.17 22.76
C VAL A 141 -8.18 -19.89 23.20
N SER A 142 -7.60 -19.91 24.40
CA SER A 142 -6.87 -18.76 24.92
C SER A 142 -5.55 -18.57 24.17
N SER A 143 -5.29 -17.33 23.73
CA SER A 143 -4.01 -16.97 23.12
C SER A 143 -2.81 -17.26 24.03
N LYS A 144 -2.98 -17.11 25.36
CA LYS A 144 -1.95 -17.41 26.35
C LYS A 144 -1.62 -18.89 26.40
N GLU A 145 -2.63 -19.76 26.30
CA GLU A 145 -2.46 -21.21 26.30
C GLU A 145 -1.72 -21.68 25.05
N VAL A 146 -2.12 -21.17 23.88
CA VAL A 146 -1.45 -21.48 22.61
C VAL A 146 0.01 -21.01 22.65
N ALA A 147 0.29 -19.81 23.13
CA ALA A 147 1.66 -19.32 23.28
C ALA A 147 2.48 -20.18 24.25
N LYS A 148 1.91 -20.55 25.41
CA LYS A 148 2.55 -21.45 26.39
C LYS A 148 2.84 -22.81 25.78
N GLU A 149 1.93 -23.34 24.97
CA GLU A 149 2.12 -24.61 24.28
C GLU A 149 3.27 -24.56 23.26
N ILE A 150 3.34 -23.49 22.46
CA ILE A 150 4.43 -23.27 21.50
C ILE A 150 5.77 -23.25 22.22
N TYR A 151 5.88 -22.44 23.28
CA TYR A 151 7.09 -22.32 24.07
C TYR A 151 7.48 -23.65 24.72
N ARG A 152 6.52 -24.38 25.31
CA ARG A 152 6.79 -25.68 25.94
C ARG A 152 7.30 -26.72 24.94
N LYS A 153 6.77 -26.75 23.72
CA LYS A 153 7.11 -27.79 22.73
C LYS A 153 8.36 -27.49 21.91
N ARG A 154 8.66 -26.22 21.62
CA ARG A 154 9.74 -25.81 20.70
C ARG A 154 10.56 -24.60 21.18
N GLY A 155 10.31 -24.09 22.38
CA GLY A 155 10.92 -22.86 22.88
C GLY A 155 10.55 -21.63 22.03
N VAL A 156 11.43 -20.63 22.05
CA VAL A 156 11.26 -19.38 21.27
C VAL A 156 11.24 -19.66 19.76
N GLY A 157 12.02 -20.62 19.28
CA GLY A 157 12.08 -20.99 17.86
C GLY A 157 10.75 -21.48 17.30
N GLY A 158 9.84 -21.97 18.14
CA GLY A 158 8.49 -22.37 17.73
C GLY A 158 7.64 -21.22 17.16
N PHE A 159 7.83 -20.00 17.66
CA PHE A 159 7.11 -18.80 17.18
C PHE A 159 7.57 -18.40 15.77
N PHE A 160 8.82 -18.71 15.41
CA PHE A 160 9.46 -18.35 14.14
C PHE A 160 9.42 -19.47 13.11
N ARG A 161 8.61 -20.51 13.34
CA ARG A 161 8.46 -21.62 12.40
C ARG A 161 7.98 -21.08 11.04
N GLY A 162 8.69 -21.42 9.96
CA GLY A 162 8.33 -20.99 8.61
C GLY A 162 8.93 -19.66 8.16
N ILE A 163 9.74 -18.98 8.99
CA ILE A 163 10.30 -17.66 8.66
C ILE A 163 11.14 -17.65 7.37
N VAL A 164 11.75 -18.78 7.01
CA VAL A 164 12.51 -18.94 5.76
C VAL A 164 11.65 -18.66 4.53
N PHE A 165 10.35 -18.95 4.58
CA PHE A 165 9.42 -18.66 3.48
C PHE A 165 9.16 -17.16 3.33
N SER A 166 9.32 -16.36 4.38
CA SER A 166 9.24 -14.90 4.28
C SER A 166 10.36 -14.33 3.41
N VAL A 167 11.53 -14.96 3.39
CA VAL A 167 12.64 -14.56 2.50
C VAL A 167 12.30 -14.85 1.03
N LEU A 168 11.59 -15.95 0.75
CA LEU A 168 11.17 -16.31 -0.61
C LEU A 168 10.13 -15.34 -1.21
N VAL A 169 9.45 -14.55 -0.37
CA VAL A 169 8.52 -13.51 -0.84
C VAL A 169 9.26 -12.44 -1.64
N VAL A 170 10.51 -12.11 -1.27
CA VAL A 170 11.29 -11.04 -1.92
C VAL A 170 11.51 -11.32 -3.43
N PRO A 171 12.14 -12.42 -3.85
CA PRO A 171 12.33 -12.68 -5.27
C PRO A 171 11.01 -12.85 -6.02
N ALA A 172 9.98 -13.42 -5.39
CA ALA A 172 8.67 -13.58 -6.01
C ALA A 172 7.95 -12.23 -6.22
N GLU A 173 8.09 -11.28 -5.29
CA GLU A 173 7.65 -9.89 -5.49
C GLU A 173 8.43 -9.19 -6.59
N THR A 174 9.75 -9.37 -6.66
CA THR A 174 10.58 -8.78 -7.73
C THR A 174 10.12 -9.26 -9.11
N ILE A 175 9.90 -10.57 -9.27
CA ILE A 175 9.38 -11.17 -10.51
C ILE A 175 7.99 -10.61 -10.82
N ARG A 176 7.10 -10.55 -9.83
CA ARG A 176 5.76 -9.99 -10.00
C ARG A 176 5.80 -8.54 -10.44
N TYR A 177 6.60 -7.68 -9.80
CA TYR A 177 6.73 -6.27 -10.18
C TYR A 177 7.19 -6.15 -11.63
N ALA A 178 8.22 -6.90 -12.04
CA ALA A 178 8.68 -6.90 -13.43
C ALA A 178 7.56 -7.30 -14.42
N LEU A 179 6.77 -8.33 -14.10
CA LEU A 179 5.69 -8.81 -14.98
C LEU A 179 4.50 -7.84 -15.02
N VAL A 180 4.07 -7.35 -13.86
CA VAL A 180 2.86 -6.53 -13.73
C VAL A 180 3.10 -5.12 -14.21
N ASP A 181 4.23 -4.49 -13.89
CA ASP A 181 4.50 -3.13 -14.39
C ASP A 181 4.57 -3.13 -15.92
N TYR A 182 5.19 -4.14 -16.52
CA TYR A 182 5.28 -4.26 -17.97
C TYR A 182 3.90 -4.44 -18.63
N THR A 183 3.08 -5.33 -18.08
CA THR A 183 1.76 -5.66 -18.66
C THR A 183 0.68 -4.63 -18.33
N ALA A 184 0.62 -4.15 -17.08
CA ALA A 184 -0.37 -3.17 -16.64
C ALA A 184 -0.17 -1.84 -17.34
N ARG A 185 1.07 -1.33 -17.46
CA ARG A 185 1.32 -0.07 -18.20
C ARG A 185 0.91 -0.20 -19.67
N GLY A 186 1.17 -1.35 -20.31
CA GLY A 186 0.73 -1.63 -21.66
C GLY A 186 -0.80 -1.63 -21.81
N ILE A 187 -1.52 -2.37 -20.97
CA ILE A 187 -2.98 -2.53 -21.08
C ILE A 187 -3.73 -1.26 -20.64
N PHE A 188 -3.32 -0.63 -19.54
CA PHE A 188 -4.02 0.56 -19.02
C PHE A 188 -3.70 1.86 -19.79
N SER A 189 -2.60 1.89 -20.55
CA SER A 189 -2.38 2.99 -21.50
C SER A 189 -3.41 2.99 -22.63
N LEU A 190 -3.89 1.81 -23.04
CA LEU A 190 -4.92 1.64 -24.07
C LEU A 190 -6.33 1.97 -23.56
N LEU A 191 -6.62 1.64 -22.31
CA LEU A 191 -7.92 1.89 -21.68
C LEU A 191 -8.00 3.36 -21.23
N ARG A 192 -8.61 4.26 -22.02
CA ARG A 192 -8.85 5.70 -21.69
C ARG A 192 -9.88 5.93 -20.56
N VAL A 193 -9.83 5.17 -19.47
CA VAL A 193 -10.83 5.24 -18.39
C VAL A 193 -10.33 6.12 -17.23
N LYS A 194 -11.22 6.90 -16.59
CA LYS A 194 -10.89 7.72 -15.40
C LYS A 194 -10.63 6.90 -14.12
N THR A 195 -11.09 5.66 -14.05
CA THR A 195 -10.93 4.75 -12.89
C THR A 195 -9.58 4.01 -12.86
N LYS A 196 -8.57 4.54 -13.55
CA LYS A 196 -7.25 3.90 -13.72
C LYS A 196 -6.61 3.49 -12.40
N GLU A 197 -6.55 4.39 -11.42
CA GLU A 197 -5.78 4.15 -10.19
C GLU A 197 -6.30 2.97 -9.36
N TYR A 198 -7.61 2.89 -9.15
CA TYR A 198 -8.20 1.80 -8.37
C TYR A 198 -8.08 0.44 -9.08
N LEU A 199 -8.29 0.41 -10.40
CA LEU A 199 -8.16 -0.82 -11.18
C LEU A 199 -6.71 -1.31 -11.24
N ILE A 200 -5.74 -0.39 -11.33
CA ILE A 200 -4.32 -0.69 -11.28
C ILE A 200 -3.96 -1.28 -9.90
N ASP A 201 -4.37 -0.64 -8.80
CA ASP A 201 -4.12 -1.15 -7.45
C ASP A 201 -4.75 -2.54 -7.22
N LEU A 202 -5.98 -2.75 -7.70
CA LEU A 202 -6.63 -4.06 -7.65
C LEU A 202 -5.88 -5.10 -8.48
N ALA A 203 -5.41 -4.75 -9.68
CA ALA A 203 -4.61 -5.64 -10.53
C ALA A 203 -3.27 -6.00 -9.88
N HIS A 204 -2.60 -5.03 -9.25
CA HIS A 204 -1.40 -5.28 -8.44
C HIS A 204 -1.69 -6.23 -7.27
N HIS A 205 -2.85 -6.08 -6.60
CA HIS A 205 -3.23 -6.97 -5.51
C HIS A 205 -3.56 -8.39 -6.00
N VAL A 206 -4.33 -8.52 -7.08
CA VAL A 206 -4.70 -9.83 -7.67
C VAL A 206 -3.46 -10.56 -8.16
N SER A 207 -2.59 -9.89 -8.93
CA SER A 207 -1.32 -10.47 -9.38
C SER A 207 -0.43 -10.88 -8.21
N ARG A 208 -0.43 -10.10 -7.11
CA ARG A 208 0.28 -10.47 -5.87
C ARG A 208 -0.23 -11.75 -5.27
N VAL A 209 -1.55 -11.91 -5.17
CA VAL A 209 -2.13 -13.15 -4.68
C VAL A 209 -1.79 -14.31 -5.60
N VAL A 210 -1.87 -14.14 -6.93
CA VAL A 210 -1.53 -15.18 -7.92
C VAL A 210 -0.09 -15.63 -7.79
N CYS A 211 0.88 -14.70 -7.84
CA CYS A 211 2.30 -15.02 -7.81
C CYS A 211 2.75 -15.60 -6.46
N LEU A 212 2.20 -15.08 -5.35
CA LEU A 212 2.60 -15.51 -4.00
C LEU A 212 1.76 -16.64 -3.43
N PHE A 213 0.70 -17.07 -4.12
CA PHE A 213 -0.19 -18.11 -3.62
C PHE A 213 0.55 -19.39 -3.17
N PRO A 214 1.49 -19.96 -3.95
CA PRO A 214 2.22 -21.16 -3.53
C PRO A 214 3.01 -20.96 -2.23
N ILE A 215 3.58 -19.77 -2.03
CA ILE A 215 4.34 -19.42 -0.84
C ILE A 215 3.39 -19.25 0.35
N TYR A 216 2.27 -18.54 0.17
CA TYR A 216 1.29 -18.31 1.23
C TYR A 216 0.61 -19.59 1.71
N ILE A 217 0.23 -20.48 0.80
CA ILE A 217 -0.39 -21.74 1.20
C ILE A 217 0.61 -22.65 1.92
N ALA A 218 1.86 -22.71 1.46
CA ALA A 218 2.94 -23.46 2.11
C ALA A 218 3.18 -22.92 3.54
N PHE A 219 3.23 -21.60 3.67
CA PHE A 219 3.41 -20.92 4.94
C PHE A 219 2.28 -21.22 5.92
N ASP A 220 1.01 -21.09 5.49
CA ASP A 220 -0.15 -21.37 6.33
C ASP A 220 -0.18 -22.84 6.79
N TYR A 221 0.13 -23.80 5.90
CA TYR A 221 0.27 -25.21 6.26
C TYR A 221 1.34 -25.45 7.33
N ILE A 222 2.52 -24.85 7.18
CA ILE A 222 3.63 -24.99 8.13
C ILE A 222 3.26 -24.40 9.50
N LEU A 223 2.62 -23.23 9.50
CA LEU A 223 2.22 -22.56 10.73
C LEU A 223 1.13 -23.32 11.48
N MET A 224 0.18 -23.94 10.79
CA MET A 224 -0.91 -24.68 11.42
C MET A 224 -0.54 -26.10 11.81
N ALA A 225 0.48 -26.69 11.18
CA ALA A 225 0.91 -28.05 11.47
C ALA A 225 1.25 -28.26 12.95
N PRO A 226 1.04 -29.47 13.48
CA PRO A 226 1.60 -29.90 14.76
C PRO A 226 3.09 -29.54 14.84
N LEU A 227 3.52 -29.01 15.98
CA LEU A 227 4.89 -28.52 16.19
C LEU A 227 5.93 -29.63 16.03
N GLN A 228 5.54 -30.89 16.19
CA GLN A 228 6.41 -32.06 16.08
C GLN A 228 6.70 -32.44 14.62
N MET A 229 5.80 -32.16 13.68
CA MET A 229 5.99 -32.51 12.27
C MET A 229 7.14 -31.71 11.65
N LYS A 230 7.96 -32.35 10.79
CA LYS A 230 9.00 -31.63 10.06
C LYS A 230 8.39 -30.83 8.91
N THR A 231 8.94 -29.64 8.67
CA THR A 231 8.50 -28.74 7.59
C THR A 231 8.50 -29.41 6.22
N MET A 232 9.56 -30.17 5.91
CA MET A 232 9.66 -30.87 4.62
C MET A 232 8.60 -31.96 4.44
N ASP A 233 8.22 -32.66 5.51
CA ASP A 233 7.21 -33.71 5.44
C ASP A 233 5.83 -33.11 5.13
N ILE A 234 5.53 -31.94 5.71
CA ILE A 234 4.30 -31.20 5.41
C ILE A 234 4.28 -30.82 3.94
N LEU A 235 5.33 -30.18 3.42
CA LEU A 235 5.39 -29.73 2.02
C LEU A 235 5.28 -30.90 1.03
N LYS A 236 5.97 -32.01 1.30
CA LYS A 236 5.88 -33.22 0.48
C LYS A 236 4.46 -33.78 0.46
N GLN A 237 3.75 -33.75 1.58
CA GLN A 237 2.41 -34.29 1.70
C GLN A 237 1.33 -33.34 1.18
N THR A 238 1.51 -32.02 1.29
CA THR A 238 0.50 -31.02 0.90
C THR A 238 0.67 -30.50 -0.53
N ILE A 239 1.90 -30.27 -1.00
CA ILE A 239 2.18 -29.60 -2.27
C ILE A 239 2.50 -30.63 -3.36
N LEU A 240 3.41 -31.57 -3.09
CA LEU A 240 3.90 -32.47 -4.14
C LEU A 240 2.94 -33.61 -4.50
N LYS A 241 2.04 -33.99 -3.59
CA LYS A 241 1.16 -35.16 -3.75
C LYS A 241 -0.29 -34.84 -4.12
N ARG A 242 -0.60 -33.59 -4.52
CA ARG A 242 -1.99 -33.13 -4.62
C ARG A 242 -2.45 -32.92 -6.06
N GLU A 243 -3.53 -33.60 -6.44
CA GLU A 243 -4.09 -33.55 -7.80
C GLU A 243 -4.96 -32.30 -8.06
N ASN A 244 -5.46 -31.61 -7.01
CA ASN A 244 -6.40 -30.48 -7.16
C ASN A 244 -5.98 -29.22 -6.37
N GLY A 245 -4.92 -28.54 -6.82
CA GLY A 245 -4.42 -27.30 -6.20
C GLY A 245 -5.33 -26.05 -6.42
N TYR A 246 -6.20 -26.08 -7.44
CA TYR A 246 -6.97 -24.91 -7.88
C TYR A 246 -8.08 -24.47 -6.93
N HIS A 247 -8.67 -25.39 -6.17
CA HIS A 247 -9.77 -25.04 -5.25
C HIS A 247 -9.28 -24.10 -4.13
N ASN A 248 -8.07 -24.36 -3.63
CA ASN A 248 -7.39 -23.50 -2.65
C ASN A 248 -7.13 -22.10 -3.24
N PHE A 249 -6.81 -22.04 -4.53
CA PHE A 249 -6.45 -20.78 -5.16
C PHE A 249 -7.62 -19.80 -5.16
N PHE A 250 -8.80 -20.21 -5.64
CA PHE A 250 -9.99 -19.36 -5.65
C PHE A 250 -10.46 -18.98 -4.25
N TYR A 251 -10.36 -19.93 -3.31
CA TYR A 251 -10.63 -19.70 -1.90
C TYR A 251 -9.73 -18.57 -1.32
N TYR A 252 -8.42 -18.67 -1.54
CA TYR A 252 -7.46 -17.66 -1.09
C TYR A 252 -7.65 -16.33 -1.81
N LEU A 253 -7.93 -16.36 -3.12
CA LEU A 253 -8.12 -15.17 -3.94
C LEU A 253 -9.33 -14.37 -3.46
N GLY A 254 -10.48 -15.00 -3.32
CA GLY A 254 -11.72 -14.33 -2.87
C GLY A 254 -11.55 -13.68 -1.49
N LEU A 255 -11.03 -14.42 -0.51
CA LEU A 255 -10.80 -13.89 0.84
C LEU A 255 -9.73 -12.79 0.87
N SER A 256 -8.70 -12.89 0.04
CA SER A 256 -7.64 -11.87 -0.05
C SER A 256 -8.14 -10.58 -0.70
N ILE A 257 -9.00 -10.66 -1.72
CA ILE A 257 -9.65 -9.51 -2.34
C ILE A 257 -10.62 -8.85 -1.35
N ALA A 258 -11.49 -9.63 -0.70
CA ALA A 258 -12.41 -9.11 0.31
C ALA A 258 -11.65 -8.38 1.43
N SER A 259 -10.57 -8.97 1.93
CA SER A 259 -9.72 -8.35 2.96
C SER A 259 -9.06 -7.05 2.47
N LYS A 260 -8.69 -6.94 1.20
CA LYS A 260 -8.13 -5.72 0.60
C LYS A 260 -9.19 -4.62 0.50
N ILE A 261 -10.37 -4.94 -0.02
CA ILE A 261 -11.50 -3.99 -0.11
C ILE A 261 -11.83 -3.40 1.27
N LEU A 262 -11.90 -4.23 2.32
CA LEU A 262 -12.16 -3.74 3.68
C LEU A 262 -11.08 -2.79 4.19
N ARG A 263 -9.79 -3.09 3.96
CA ARG A 263 -8.69 -2.19 4.32
C ARG A 263 -8.73 -0.89 3.54
N ASP A 264 -9.01 -0.96 2.24
CA ASP A 264 -9.08 0.22 1.39
C ASP A 264 -10.26 1.12 1.78
N THR A 265 -11.38 0.52 2.18
CA THR A 265 -12.53 1.27 2.71
C THR A 265 -12.13 2.08 3.95
N VAL A 266 -11.42 1.47 4.90
CA VAL A 266 -10.91 2.19 6.09
C VAL A 266 -9.98 3.33 5.69
N ASN A 267 -9.08 3.11 4.73
CA ASN A 267 -8.17 4.14 4.24
C ASN A 267 -8.89 5.27 3.49
N GLN A 268 -9.89 4.94 2.67
CA GLN A 268 -10.69 5.91 1.92
C GLN A 268 -11.52 6.81 2.85
N ILE A 269 -12.13 6.25 3.90
CA ILE A 269 -12.81 7.04 4.93
C ILE A 269 -11.84 8.04 5.57
N GLY A 270 -10.61 7.61 5.89
CA GLY A 270 -9.59 8.51 6.46
C GLY A 270 -9.17 9.63 5.52
N LYS A 271 -8.99 9.33 4.22
CA LYS A 271 -8.74 10.33 3.18
C LYS A 271 -9.90 11.31 3.03
N TYR A 272 -11.14 10.80 3.10
CA TYR A 272 -12.34 11.62 3.03
C TYR A 272 -12.43 12.59 4.22
N ILE A 273 -12.27 12.09 5.46
CA ILE A 273 -12.27 12.93 6.67
C ILE A 273 -11.20 14.03 6.56
N TYR A 274 -9.98 13.68 6.15
CA TYR A 274 -8.90 14.65 5.93
C TYR A 274 -9.29 15.71 4.89
N SER A 275 -9.86 15.31 3.76
CA SER A 275 -10.29 16.25 2.70
C SER A 275 -11.39 17.19 3.15
N VAL A 276 -12.28 16.75 4.04
CA VAL A 276 -13.35 17.59 4.61
C VAL A 276 -12.79 18.55 5.66
N GLN A 277 -11.83 18.10 6.48
CA GLN A 277 -11.13 18.95 7.45
C GLN A 277 -10.37 20.09 6.73
N GLN A 278 -9.70 19.80 5.61
CA GLN A 278 -8.99 20.81 4.83
C GLN A 278 -9.93 21.89 4.25
N LYS A 279 -11.17 21.53 3.92
CA LYS A 279 -12.19 22.48 3.45
C LYS A 279 -12.77 23.35 4.58
N HIS A 280 -12.68 22.88 5.83
CA HIS A 280 -13.26 23.53 7.01
C HIS A 280 -12.24 23.62 8.16
N PRO A 281 -11.11 24.32 7.98
CA PRO A 281 -9.99 24.28 8.92
C PRO A 281 -10.33 24.87 10.31
N LYS A 282 -11.35 25.72 10.40
CA LYS A 282 -11.80 26.34 11.67
C LYS A 282 -12.71 25.42 12.51
N ASN A 283 -13.13 24.26 11.98
CA ASN A 283 -14.02 23.35 12.68
C ASN A 283 -13.21 22.40 13.60
N ALA A 284 -13.22 22.67 14.90
CA ALA A 284 -12.50 21.88 15.90
C ALA A 284 -12.94 20.40 15.91
N SER A 285 -14.23 20.11 15.75
CA SER A 285 -14.74 18.73 15.75
C SER A 285 -14.17 17.91 14.58
N LEU A 286 -14.03 18.52 13.39
CA LEU A 286 -13.43 17.86 12.23
C LEU A 286 -11.93 17.62 12.42
N TYR A 287 -11.23 18.56 13.07
CA TYR A 287 -9.82 18.39 13.42
C TYR A 287 -9.61 17.20 14.37
N TYR A 288 -10.38 17.11 15.46
CA TYR A 288 -10.28 15.99 16.40
C TYR A 288 -10.71 14.66 15.78
N LEU A 289 -11.73 14.65 14.90
CA LEU A 289 -12.13 13.46 14.17
C LEU A 289 -11.01 12.98 13.23
N GLU A 290 -10.36 13.89 12.52
CA GLU A 290 -9.21 13.60 11.65
C GLU A 290 -8.08 12.97 12.49
N MET A 291 -7.68 13.62 13.59
CA MET A 291 -6.64 13.08 14.48
C MET A 291 -7.00 11.71 15.05
N ALA A 292 -8.23 11.54 15.54
CA ALA A 292 -8.69 10.30 16.15
C ALA A 292 -8.75 9.15 15.12
N TYR A 293 -9.24 9.42 13.91
CA TYR A 293 -9.40 8.41 12.87
C TYR A 293 -8.08 8.07 12.19
N ASN A 294 -7.26 9.08 11.86
CA ASN A 294 -6.06 8.88 11.05
C ASN A 294 -4.85 8.36 11.84
N ASN A 295 -4.92 8.32 13.17
CA ASN A 295 -3.87 7.69 13.97
C ASN A 295 -3.71 6.18 13.64
N ASN A 296 -2.51 5.65 13.91
CA ASN A 296 -2.21 4.26 13.61
C ASN A 296 -2.96 3.24 14.47
N ILE A 297 -3.27 3.60 15.71
CA ILE A 297 -3.92 2.74 16.70
C ILE A 297 -5.36 2.46 16.25
N THR A 298 -6.15 3.49 15.99
CA THR A 298 -7.50 3.43 15.45
C THR A 298 -7.53 2.69 14.12
N LYS A 299 -6.62 2.99 13.18
CA LYS A 299 -6.52 2.24 11.92
C LYS A 299 -6.21 0.76 12.14
N ALA A 300 -5.31 0.41 13.06
CA ALA A 300 -5.01 -0.98 13.39
C ALA A 300 -6.21 -1.69 14.02
N LEU A 301 -6.94 -1.00 14.89
CA LEU A 301 -8.16 -1.48 15.53
C LEU A 301 -9.25 -1.76 14.49
N LEU A 302 -9.59 -0.76 13.66
CA LEU A 302 -10.60 -0.88 12.60
C LEU A 302 -10.26 -1.99 11.61
N HIS A 303 -9.00 -2.06 11.16
CA HIS A 303 -8.54 -3.15 10.31
C HIS A 303 -8.70 -4.52 10.97
N SER A 304 -8.43 -4.62 12.28
CA SER A 304 -8.53 -5.87 13.00
C SER A 304 -9.98 -6.30 13.18
N VAL A 305 -10.88 -5.37 13.52
CA VAL A 305 -12.33 -5.64 13.63
C VAL A 305 -12.86 -6.18 12.30
N LEU A 306 -12.56 -5.49 11.20
CA LEU A 306 -13.09 -5.85 9.88
C LEU A 306 -12.44 -7.11 9.30
N CYS A 307 -11.14 -7.34 9.51
CA CYS A 307 -10.43 -8.46 8.89
C CYS A 307 -10.40 -9.74 9.73
N CYS A 308 -10.67 -9.69 11.04
CA CYS A 308 -10.59 -10.87 11.91
C CYS A 308 -11.52 -12.01 11.46
N PRO A 309 -12.81 -11.76 11.11
CA PRO A 309 -13.69 -12.81 10.62
C PRO A 309 -13.19 -13.48 9.34
N ILE A 310 -12.69 -12.69 8.38
CA ILE A 310 -12.12 -13.20 7.12
C ILE A 310 -10.90 -14.07 7.38
N LEU A 311 -10.03 -13.66 8.31
CA LEU A 311 -8.84 -14.43 8.67
C LEU A 311 -9.22 -15.73 9.40
N CYS A 312 -10.23 -15.68 10.28
CA CYS A 312 -10.77 -16.87 10.94
C CYS A 312 -11.27 -17.89 9.92
N VAL A 313 -12.10 -17.46 8.95
CA VAL A 313 -12.56 -18.32 7.85
C VAL A 313 -11.36 -18.87 7.09
N ARG A 314 -10.47 -17.99 6.60
CA ARG A 314 -9.25 -18.35 5.83
C ARG A 314 -8.45 -19.45 6.52
N SER A 315 -8.34 -19.42 7.85
CA SER A 315 -7.53 -20.36 8.60
C SER A 315 -8.09 -21.79 8.68
N GLN A 316 -9.41 -21.98 8.48
CA GLN A 316 -10.04 -23.29 8.61
C GLN A 316 -9.67 -24.26 7.49
N TYR A 317 -9.51 -23.74 6.27
CA TYR A 317 -9.20 -24.58 5.11
C TYR A 317 -7.82 -25.26 5.24
N PRO A 318 -6.70 -24.52 5.40
CA PRO A 318 -5.40 -25.14 5.59
C PRO A 318 -5.34 -26.02 6.84
N TYR A 319 -6.05 -25.66 7.90
CA TYR A 319 -6.14 -26.47 9.10
C TYR A 319 -6.82 -27.83 8.86
N SER A 320 -7.92 -27.88 8.11
CA SER A 320 -8.64 -29.14 7.84
C SER A 320 -7.78 -30.13 7.04
N VAL A 321 -7.00 -29.62 6.08
CA VAL A 321 -6.03 -30.39 5.29
C VAL A 321 -4.95 -30.95 6.20
N ILE A 322 -4.36 -30.11 7.04
CA ILE A 322 -3.30 -30.49 7.98
C ILE A 322 -3.80 -31.50 9.02
N ASN A 323 -5.01 -31.30 9.54
CA ASN A 323 -5.64 -32.21 10.49
C ASN A 323 -5.91 -33.59 9.86
N SER A 324 -6.29 -33.62 8.57
CA SER A 324 -6.43 -34.89 7.83
C SER A 324 -5.09 -35.61 7.74
N ILE A 325 -4.04 -34.88 7.37
CA ILE A 325 -2.67 -35.42 7.28
C ILE A 325 -2.17 -35.94 8.63
N SER A 326 -2.38 -35.19 9.73
CA SER A 326 -1.92 -35.61 11.06
C SER A 326 -2.63 -36.87 11.56
N ASN A 327 -3.81 -37.17 11.03
CA ASN A 327 -4.58 -38.38 11.34
C ASN A 327 -4.29 -39.53 10.35
N GLY A 328 -3.28 -39.39 9.48
CA GLY A 328 -2.93 -40.41 8.48
C GLY A 328 -3.90 -40.51 7.30
N ILE A 329 -4.86 -39.59 7.20
CA ILE A 329 -5.82 -39.53 6.10
C ILE A 329 -5.17 -38.76 4.95
N LYS A 330 -5.34 -39.25 3.70
CA LYS A 330 -4.90 -38.50 2.51
C LYS A 330 -5.49 -37.09 2.54
N ALA A 331 -4.69 -36.10 2.16
CA ALA A 331 -5.04 -34.68 2.18
C ALA A 331 -6.27 -34.38 1.29
N LYS A 332 -7.48 -34.53 1.83
CA LYS A 332 -8.71 -34.25 1.11
C LYS A 332 -8.97 -32.73 1.14
N PRO A 333 -9.22 -32.07 0.00
CA PRO A 333 -9.73 -30.71 0.01
C PRO A 333 -11.05 -30.64 0.78
N LEU A 334 -11.26 -29.51 1.45
CA LEU A 334 -12.57 -29.22 2.03
C LEU A 334 -13.52 -28.94 0.86
N ASP A 335 -14.58 -29.72 0.72
CA ASP A 335 -15.62 -29.56 -0.31
C ASP A 335 -16.59 -28.39 0.02
N LEU A 336 -16.14 -27.43 0.84
CA LEU A 336 -16.94 -26.32 1.34
C LEU A 336 -16.37 -24.99 0.85
N ASN A 337 -17.24 -24.13 0.35
CA ASN A 337 -16.89 -22.76 0.00
C ASN A 337 -16.73 -21.89 1.27
N PRO A 338 -16.12 -20.68 1.18
CA PRO A 338 -15.90 -19.83 2.35
C PRO A 338 -17.16 -19.47 3.15
N ILE A 339 -18.31 -19.36 2.47
CA ILE A 339 -19.59 -19.00 3.09
C ILE A 339 -20.08 -20.17 3.94
N GLN A 340 -20.02 -21.40 3.42
CA GLN A 340 -20.38 -22.60 4.16
C GLN A 340 -19.47 -22.82 5.38
N ILE A 341 -18.17 -22.53 5.26
CA ILE A 341 -17.26 -22.56 6.41
C ILE A 341 -17.69 -21.54 7.47
N ALA A 342 -18.04 -20.32 7.06
CA ALA A 342 -18.51 -19.29 7.99
C ALA A 342 -19.82 -19.72 8.69
N GLU A 343 -20.77 -20.29 7.94
CA GLU A 343 -22.01 -20.83 8.49
C GLU A 343 -21.74 -21.94 9.51
N GLN A 344 -20.83 -22.88 9.22
CA GLN A 344 -20.44 -23.93 10.16
C GLN A 344 -19.80 -23.37 11.43
N ILE A 345 -18.89 -22.39 11.31
CA ILE A 345 -18.29 -21.71 12.47
C ILE A 345 -19.38 -21.07 13.34
N TYR A 346 -20.31 -20.35 12.70
CA TYR A 346 -21.41 -19.68 13.38
C TYR A 346 -22.33 -20.66 14.11
N ASN A 347 -22.74 -21.74 13.43
CA ASN A 347 -23.64 -22.74 14.00
C ASN A 347 -22.99 -23.51 15.16
N GLN A 348 -21.66 -23.70 15.14
CA GLN A 348 -20.95 -24.44 16.19
C GLN A 348 -20.53 -23.57 17.38
N HIS A 349 -20.14 -22.32 17.15
CA HIS A 349 -19.47 -21.49 18.15
C HIS A 349 -19.99 -20.05 18.23
N GLY A 350 -20.90 -19.64 17.34
CA GLY A 350 -21.43 -18.28 17.26
C GLY A 350 -20.40 -17.24 16.79
N TYR A 351 -20.72 -15.95 17.01
CA TYR A 351 -19.88 -14.83 16.57
C TYR A 351 -18.52 -14.74 17.27
N SER A 352 -18.43 -15.23 18.51
CA SER A 352 -17.23 -15.14 19.35
C SER A 352 -16.02 -15.82 18.69
N LYS A 353 -16.23 -16.90 17.94
CA LYS A 353 -15.16 -17.61 17.24
C LYS A 353 -14.49 -16.79 16.13
N PHE A 354 -15.25 -15.97 15.40
CA PHE A 354 -14.70 -15.10 14.35
C PHE A 354 -13.71 -14.06 14.87
N TYR A 355 -13.84 -13.70 16.15
CA TYR A 355 -12.99 -12.74 16.84
C TYR A 355 -11.97 -13.42 17.77
N ASN A 356 -11.86 -14.75 17.74
CA ASN A 356 -10.83 -15.44 18.50
C ASN A 356 -9.44 -15.03 17.98
N GLY A 357 -8.61 -14.46 18.85
CA GLY A 357 -7.31 -13.89 18.48
C GLY A 357 -7.35 -12.42 18.03
N PHE A 358 -8.48 -11.71 18.16
CA PHE A 358 -8.59 -10.28 17.82
C PHE A 358 -7.43 -9.43 18.36
N TRP A 359 -7.08 -9.58 19.63
CA TRP A 359 -5.98 -8.84 20.25
C TRP A 359 -4.61 -9.15 19.64
N LEU A 360 -4.37 -10.39 19.22
CA LEU A 360 -3.13 -10.75 18.51
C LEU A 360 -3.08 -10.09 17.13
N LEU A 361 -4.20 -10.06 16.41
CA LEU A 361 -4.29 -9.37 15.12
C LEU A 361 -4.06 -7.86 15.28
N PHE A 362 -4.69 -7.24 16.28
CA PHE A 362 -4.50 -5.84 16.61
C PHE A 362 -3.05 -5.52 16.92
N CYS A 363 -2.42 -6.26 17.84
CA CYS A 363 -1.01 -6.08 18.18
C CYS A 363 -0.09 -6.28 16.97
N SER A 364 -0.32 -7.32 16.17
CA SER A 364 0.46 -7.58 14.95
C SER A 364 0.37 -6.39 13.96
N LYS A 365 -0.84 -5.86 13.72
CA LYS A 365 -1.05 -4.70 12.85
C LYS A 365 -0.42 -3.43 13.41
N LEU A 366 -0.50 -3.21 14.72
CA LEU A 366 0.11 -2.07 15.38
C LEU A 366 1.63 -2.11 15.28
N LEU A 367 2.25 -3.25 15.60
CA LEU A 367 3.69 -3.47 15.48
C LEU A 367 4.17 -3.28 14.04
N THR A 368 3.43 -3.81 13.06
CA THR A 368 3.76 -3.63 11.63
C THR A 368 3.71 -2.16 11.23
N LYS A 369 2.72 -1.39 11.71
CA LYS A 369 2.62 0.04 11.44
C LYS A 369 3.73 0.84 12.13
N MET A 370 4.12 0.47 13.34
CA MET A 370 5.24 1.09 14.06
C MET A 370 6.58 0.81 13.35
N ALA A 371 6.78 -0.40 12.83
CA ALA A 371 7.97 -0.75 12.06
C ALA A 371 8.09 -0.02 10.71
N LEU A 372 6.97 0.49 10.18
CA LEU A 372 6.91 1.24 8.91
C LEU A 372 6.97 2.76 9.12
N PHE A 373 6.96 3.26 10.35
CA PHE A 373 6.92 4.69 10.61
C PHE A 373 8.28 5.34 10.34
N PRO A 374 8.38 6.37 9.47
CA PRO A 374 9.56 7.18 9.38
C PRO A 374 9.70 7.98 10.69
N ILE A 375 10.76 7.67 11.45
CA ILE A 375 11.03 8.17 12.81
C ILE A 375 11.23 9.70 12.88
N ASP A 376 11.28 10.40 11.74
CA ASP A 376 11.40 11.87 11.71
C ASP A 376 10.17 12.57 12.35
N SER A 377 9.09 11.83 12.58
CA SER A 377 7.91 12.26 13.35
C SER A 377 7.96 11.95 14.86
N ILE A 378 8.96 11.21 15.35
CA ILE A 378 9.15 10.94 16.79
C ILE A 378 9.78 12.15 17.50
N HIS A 379 10.64 12.92 16.84
CA HIS A 379 11.13 14.18 17.40
C HIS A 379 10.02 15.23 17.59
N GLN A 380 8.92 15.14 16.83
CA GLN A 380 7.73 15.98 17.07
C GLN A 380 6.88 15.50 18.25
N ILE A 381 7.01 14.23 18.67
CA ILE A 381 6.32 13.71 19.86
C ILE A 381 7.11 14.04 21.12
N GLU A 382 8.44 13.99 21.09
CA GLU A 382 9.29 14.41 22.21
C GLU A 382 9.09 15.90 22.55
N THR A 383 8.85 16.76 21.55
CA THR A 383 8.54 18.20 21.79
C THR A 383 7.11 18.47 22.25
N ILE A 384 6.23 17.47 22.31
CA ILE A 384 4.88 17.59 22.88
C ILE A 384 4.85 17.11 24.35
N PHE A 385 5.89 16.39 24.79
CA PHE A 385 6.00 15.83 26.14
C PHE A 385 7.16 16.43 26.96
N GLU A 386 7.90 17.39 26.41
CA GLU A 386 8.67 18.42 27.13
C GLU A 386 7.92 19.75 27.09
#